data_AF-A0A951LL09-F1
#
_entry.id   AF-A0A951LL09-F1
#
_cell.length_a   1.000
_cell.length_b   1.000
_cell.length_c   1.000
_cell.angle_alpha   90.00
_cell.angle_beta   90.00
_cell.angle_gamma   90.00
#
_symmetry.space_group_name_H-M   'P 1'
#
loop_
_entity.id
_entity.type
_entity.pdbx_description
1 polymer ?
#
loop_
_entity_poly.entity_id
_entity_poly.type
_entity_poly.pdbx_seq_one_letter_code
_entity_poly.pdbx_strand_id
1 'polypeptide(L)'
;MQEQNDQAKEIRRIRHLLRETAQMAKEASLTGSLREGGRASVQQYNAVLEYLERTGIVVSGLFRPLPDEASFDEVGIASAQLAGYLIEDEAPAPPPPPHAVHPPQPPHPFGGKNVHVNIGNMPDLQELRGLGQKIREQVMEQVMRDRDHIMRQCIPGWGQAEDRAPEAHHHENEAHHPPHPPHPPQPPIPPQPPMPPHAGPANAPDTAEVAARIESEHRSISQQLHAVAEQLRRSDLNDAQRVELADQLGQLSQEQARLSQEWAEVRAAGEPSQQAKDKNKDTQRLV
;
A
#
# COMPACT_ATOMS: atom_id res chain seq x y z
N MET A 1 -36.04 11.27 4.25
CA MET A 1 -35.60 9.87 4.44
C MET A 1 -34.78 9.35 3.25
N GLN A 2 -35.21 9.53 2.00
CA GLN A 2 -34.44 9.06 0.84
C GLN A 2 -33.02 9.67 0.77
N GLU A 3 -32.91 10.98 0.94
CA GLU A 3 -31.64 11.73 0.88
C GLU A 3 -30.60 11.26 1.91
N GLN A 4 -31.04 10.93 3.13
CA GLN A 4 -30.16 10.38 4.18
C GLN A 4 -29.61 9.00 3.80
N ASN A 5 -30.42 8.16 3.15
CA ASN A 5 -29.97 6.83 2.70
C ASN A 5 -28.96 6.96 1.55
N ASP A 6 -29.21 7.88 0.61
CA ASP A 6 -28.30 8.12 -0.50
C ASP A 6 -26.97 8.73 -0.02
N GLN A 7 -27.01 9.65 0.96
CA GLN A 7 -25.82 10.16 1.64
C GLN A 7 -25.05 9.05 2.39
N ALA A 8 -25.73 8.18 3.12
CA ALA A 8 -25.09 7.06 3.81
C ALA A 8 -24.46 6.04 2.84
N LYS A 9 -25.07 5.81 1.67
CA LYS A 9 -24.46 5.02 0.60
C LYS A 9 -23.22 5.71 0.04
N GLU A 10 -23.29 7.02 -0.16
CA GLU A 10 -22.17 7.81 -0.68
C GLU A 10 -20.97 7.79 0.28
N ILE A 11 -21.20 7.98 1.59
CA ILE A 11 -20.16 7.89 2.61
C ILE A 11 -19.47 6.51 2.57
N ARG A 12 -20.24 5.43 2.43
CA ARG A 12 -19.68 4.08 2.30
C ARG A 12 -18.80 3.92 1.06
N ARG A 13 -19.21 4.48 -0.08
CA ARG A 13 -18.41 4.49 -1.32
C ARG A 13 -17.11 5.29 -1.15
N ILE A 14 -17.20 6.50 -0.59
CA ILE A 14 -16.03 7.35 -0.33
C ILE A 14 -15.04 6.66 0.61
N ARG A 15 -15.53 6.04 1.69
CA ARG A 15 -14.68 5.32 2.62
C ARG A 15 -13.99 4.13 1.98
N HIS A 16 -14.69 3.38 1.13
CA HIS A 16 -14.09 2.29 0.37
C HIS A 16 -12.98 2.81 -0.55
N LEU A 17 -13.24 3.88 -1.30
CA LEU A 17 -12.25 4.54 -2.16
C LEU A 17 -11.00 4.99 -1.38
N LEU A 18 -11.18 5.56 -0.19
CA LEU A 18 -10.06 5.99 0.67
C LEU A 18 -9.23 4.80 1.18
N ARG A 19 -9.87 3.68 1.52
CA ARG A 19 -9.16 2.45 1.91
C ARG A 19 -8.37 1.85 0.75
N GLU A 20 -8.95 1.82 -0.44
CA GLU A 20 -8.25 1.37 -1.64
C GLU A 20 -7.07 2.29 -1.98
N THR A 21 -7.27 3.60 -1.87
CA THR A 21 -6.19 4.60 -2.06
C THR A 21 -5.05 4.38 -1.06
N ALA A 22 -5.37 4.13 0.22
CA ALA A 22 -4.38 3.83 1.24
C ALA A 22 -3.60 2.53 0.93
N GLN A 23 -4.30 1.50 0.45
CA GLN A 23 -3.68 0.24 0.06
C GLN A 23 -2.77 0.39 -1.17
N MET A 24 -3.22 1.08 -2.22
CA MET A 24 -2.41 1.36 -3.41
C MET A 24 -1.17 2.18 -3.06
N ALA A 25 -1.31 3.18 -2.19
CA ALA A 25 -0.19 3.98 -1.71
C ALA A 25 0.87 3.14 -0.98
N LYS A 26 0.42 2.21 -0.12
CA LYS A 26 1.31 1.26 0.56
C LYS A 26 2.07 0.38 -0.44
N GLU A 27 1.40 -0.14 -1.45
CA GLU A 27 2.03 -0.98 -2.50
C GLU A 27 2.98 -0.17 -3.40
N ALA A 28 2.59 1.06 -3.74
CA ALA A 28 3.43 1.99 -4.49
C ALA A 28 4.73 2.32 -3.74
N SER A 29 4.63 2.54 -2.43
CA SER A 29 5.78 2.78 -1.55
C SER A 29 6.71 1.56 -1.49
N LEU A 30 6.14 0.36 -1.29
CA LEU A 30 6.91 -0.89 -1.22
C LEU A 30 7.63 -1.24 -2.53
N THR A 31 7.00 -0.99 -3.67
CA THR A 31 7.53 -1.39 -4.98
C THR A 31 8.36 -0.29 -5.65
N GLY A 32 8.21 0.96 -5.23
CA GLY A 32 8.79 2.14 -5.89
C GLY A 32 8.27 2.39 -7.31
N SER A 33 7.29 1.63 -7.78
CA SER A 33 6.88 1.54 -9.19
C SER A 33 6.01 2.71 -9.67
N LEU A 34 5.62 3.62 -8.77
CA LEU A 34 4.57 4.60 -9.01
C LEU A 34 5.00 6.05 -8.74
N ARG A 35 6.29 6.37 -8.69
CA ARG A 35 6.78 7.73 -8.36
C ARG A 35 6.12 8.88 -9.14
N GLU A 36 5.69 8.64 -10.37
CA GLU A 36 5.02 9.66 -11.21
C GLU A 36 3.53 9.86 -10.90
N GLY A 37 2.87 8.90 -10.24
CA GLY A 37 1.43 8.95 -9.94
C GLY A 37 1.03 9.79 -8.73
N GLY A 38 2.00 10.29 -7.94
CA GLY A 38 1.74 10.90 -6.63
C GLY A 38 0.79 12.08 -6.68
N ARG A 39 1.00 12.99 -7.65
CA ARG A 39 0.16 14.18 -7.85
C ARG A 39 -1.32 13.86 -8.05
N ALA A 40 -1.62 12.83 -8.84
CA ALA A 40 -3.00 12.45 -9.10
C ALA A 40 -3.69 11.93 -7.84
N SER A 41 -2.98 11.12 -7.04
CA SER A 41 -3.51 10.60 -5.77
C SER A 41 -3.70 11.69 -4.72
N VAL A 42 -2.79 12.67 -4.66
CA VAL A 42 -2.92 13.87 -3.81
C VAL A 42 -4.16 14.67 -4.19
N GLN A 43 -4.33 14.99 -5.47
CA GLN A 43 -5.49 15.75 -5.95
C GLN A 43 -6.81 15.03 -5.65
N GLN A 44 -6.84 13.72 -5.82
CA GLN A 44 -8.02 12.91 -5.50
C GLN A 44 -8.34 12.93 -4.00
N TYR A 45 -7.33 12.76 -3.13
CA TYR A 45 -7.51 12.87 -1.69
C TYR A 45 -8.05 14.25 -1.29
N ASN A 46 -7.44 15.33 -1.80
CA ASN A 46 -7.84 16.71 -1.48
C ASN A 46 -9.27 17.01 -1.97
N ALA A 47 -9.67 16.51 -3.15
CA ALA A 47 -11.02 16.68 -3.67
C ALA A 47 -12.08 15.95 -2.80
N VAL A 48 -11.75 14.73 -2.34
CA VAL A 48 -12.62 13.99 -1.41
C VAL A 48 -12.73 14.73 -0.07
N LEU A 49 -11.61 15.23 0.46
CA LEU A 49 -11.61 16.01 1.70
C LEU A 49 -12.47 17.28 1.56
N GLU A 50 -12.28 18.06 0.51
CA GLU A 50 -13.07 19.27 0.25
C GLU A 50 -14.58 18.95 0.15
N TYR A 51 -14.94 17.86 -0.52
CA TYR A 51 -16.33 17.40 -0.60
C TYR A 51 -16.91 17.07 0.78
N LEU A 52 -16.17 16.35 1.62
CA LEU A 52 -16.59 15.96 2.97
C LEU A 52 -16.72 17.17 3.91
N GLU A 53 -15.83 18.15 3.79
CA GLU A 53 -15.92 19.41 4.53
C GLU A 53 -17.12 20.26 4.09
N ARG A 54 -17.32 20.40 2.76
CA ARG A 54 -18.42 21.18 2.19
C ARG A 54 -19.80 20.62 2.57
N THR A 55 -19.90 19.30 2.72
CA THR A 55 -21.13 18.61 3.13
C THR A 55 -21.31 18.55 4.65
N GLY A 56 -20.34 19.04 5.43
CA GLY A 56 -20.38 19.03 6.89
C GLY A 56 -20.25 17.64 7.51
N ILE A 57 -19.84 16.63 6.74
CA ILE A 57 -19.57 15.28 7.24
C ILE A 57 -18.28 15.27 8.07
N VAL A 58 -17.30 16.06 7.62
CA VAL A 58 -16.04 16.30 8.32
C VAL A 58 -16.00 17.76 8.76
N VAL A 59 -15.54 18.01 9.99
CA VAL A 59 -15.35 19.37 10.49
C VAL A 59 -14.22 20.02 9.71
N SER A 60 -14.48 21.20 9.13
CA SER A 60 -13.47 21.89 8.30
C SER A 60 -12.19 22.19 9.09
N GLY A 61 -11.05 21.88 8.50
CA GLY A 61 -9.73 22.05 9.12
C GLY A 61 -9.33 20.93 10.10
N LEU A 62 -10.17 19.91 10.31
CA LEU A 62 -9.81 18.74 11.10
C LEU A 62 -8.70 17.93 10.41
N PHE A 63 -8.79 17.80 9.09
CA PHE A 63 -7.77 17.19 8.25
C PHE A 63 -7.12 18.26 7.40
N ARG A 64 -5.80 18.19 7.25
CA ARG A 64 -5.06 19.15 6.43
C ARG A 64 -5.02 18.64 4.98
N PRO A 65 -5.31 19.48 3.97
CA PRO A 65 -5.03 19.13 2.58
C PRO A 65 -3.53 18.91 2.39
N LEU A 66 -3.18 17.91 1.59
CA LEU A 66 -1.78 17.56 1.28
C LEU A 66 -1.22 18.51 0.21
N PRO A 67 0.08 18.88 0.29
CA PRO A 67 0.73 19.62 -0.78
C PRO A 67 0.79 18.79 -2.08
N ASP A 68 0.81 19.45 -3.24
CA ASP A 68 0.81 18.78 -4.56
C ASP A 68 2.01 17.82 -4.75
N GLU A 69 3.13 18.12 -4.09
CA GLU A 69 4.34 17.31 -4.06
C GLU A 69 4.38 16.23 -2.96
N ALA A 70 3.27 15.99 -2.23
CA ALA A 70 3.23 14.96 -1.19
C ALA A 70 3.52 13.56 -1.74
N SER A 71 4.17 12.75 -0.90
CA SER A 71 4.56 11.38 -1.25
C SER A 71 3.39 10.40 -1.12
N PHE A 72 3.50 9.22 -1.74
CA PHE A 72 2.50 8.16 -1.57
C PHE A 72 2.35 7.74 -0.11
N ASP A 73 3.41 7.74 0.69
CA ASP A 73 3.33 7.41 2.12
C ASP A 73 2.39 8.39 2.85
N GLU A 74 2.51 9.68 2.57
CA GLU A 74 1.67 10.73 3.15
C GLU A 74 0.20 10.59 2.70
N VAL A 75 -0.02 10.36 1.40
CA VAL A 75 -1.36 10.10 0.85
C VAL A 75 -1.99 8.87 1.49
N GLY A 76 -1.22 7.81 1.66
CA GLY A 76 -1.70 6.54 2.22
C GLY A 76 -2.12 6.69 3.68
N ILE A 77 -1.29 7.36 4.49
CA ILE A 77 -1.59 7.65 5.89
C ILE A 77 -2.82 8.55 6.00
N ALA A 78 -2.86 9.65 5.25
CA ALA A 78 -3.96 10.61 5.30
C ALA A 78 -5.30 9.96 4.88
N SER A 79 -5.29 9.14 3.81
CA SER A 79 -6.47 8.41 3.35
C SER A 79 -6.96 7.39 4.37
N ALA A 80 -6.05 6.66 5.02
CA ALA A 80 -6.41 5.70 6.08
C ALA A 80 -7.02 6.39 7.30
N GLN A 81 -6.45 7.52 7.73
CA GLN A 81 -6.98 8.32 8.84
C GLN A 81 -8.38 8.86 8.52
N LEU A 82 -8.56 9.45 7.34
CA LEU A 82 -9.86 9.97 6.91
C LEU A 82 -10.90 8.84 6.81
N ALA A 83 -10.54 7.69 6.25
CA ALA A 83 -11.41 6.52 6.19
C ALA A 83 -11.79 5.97 7.58
N GLY A 84 -10.88 6.04 8.55
CA GLY A 84 -11.12 5.64 9.94
C GLY A 84 -12.03 6.61 10.69
N TYR A 85 -11.97 7.90 10.36
CA TYR A 85 -12.83 8.93 10.94
C TYR A 85 -14.28 8.84 10.45
N LEU A 86 -14.50 8.36 9.22
CA LEU A 86 -15.83 8.06 8.70
C LEU A 86 -16.40 6.82 9.43
N ILE A 87 -16.81 7.02 10.68
CA ILE A 87 -17.42 6.01 11.54
C ILE A 87 -18.68 5.51 10.84
N GLU A 88 -18.78 4.19 10.75
CA GLU A 88 -20.05 3.56 10.46
C GLU A 88 -20.94 3.74 11.70
N ASP A 89 -21.97 4.57 11.61
CA ASP A 89 -23.22 4.32 12.35
C ASP A 89 -23.88 3.03 11.79
N GLU A 90 -23.08 1.99 11.56
CA GLU A 90 -23.57 0.65 11.36
C GLU A 90 -24.04 0.22 12.73
N ALA A 91 -25.32 0.48 12.98
CA ALA A 91 -26.07 -0.24 13.99
C ALA A 91 -25.62 -1.70 13.87
N PRO A 92 -25.07 -2.28 14.96
CA PRO A 92 -24.38 -3.56 14.92
C PRO A 92 -25.25 -4.52 14.11
N ALA A 93 -24.67 -5.09 13.04
CA ALA A 93 -25.39 -5.97 12.14
C ALA A 93 -26.24 -6.91 13.02
N PRO A 94 -27.58 -6.93 12.85
CA PRO A 94 -28.42 -7.73 13.70
C PRO A 94 -27.82 -9.14 13.73
N PRO A 95 -27.66 -9.74 14.94
CA PRO A 95 -27.00 -11.02 15.06
C PRO A 95 -27.60 -11.95 14.02
N PRO A 96 -26.76 -12.68 13.26
CA PRO A 96 -27.25 -13.56 12.21
C PRO A 96 -28.38 -14.40 12.82
N PRO A 97 -29.57 -14.45 12.19
CA PRO A 97 -30.71 -15.14 12.77
C PRO A 97 -30.26 -16.56 13.15
N PRO A 98 -30.53 -17.02 14.39
CA PRO A 98 -30.03 -18.30 14.89
C PRO A 98 -30.47 -19.40 13.93
N HIS A 99 -29.51 -19.92 13.16
CA HIS A 99 -29.63 -21.04 12.23
C HIS A 99 -31.04 -21.22 11.65
N ALA A 100 -31.46 -20.32 10.77
CA ALA A 100 -32.45 -20.72 9.78
C ALA A 100 -31.76 -21.80 8.93
N VAL A 101 -32.07 -23.06 9.23
CA VAL A 101 -31.73 -24.23 8.41
C VAL A 101 -32.10 -23.87 6.99
N HIS A 102 -31.12 -23.51 6.17
CA HIS A 102 -31.37 -23.18 4.78
C HIS A 102 -31.97 -24.44 4.15
N PRO A 103 -33.22 -24.40 3.65
CA PRO A 103 -33.70 -25.50 2.83
C PRO A 103 -32.73 -25.65 1.64
N PRO A 104 -32.42 -26.88 1.21
CA PRO A 104 -31.52 -27.11 0.09
C PRO A 104 -31.99 -26.29 -1.11
N GLN A 105 -31.20 -25.27 -1.49
CA GLN A 105 -31.56 -24.45 -2.64
C GLN A 105 -31.58 -25.34 -3.88
N PRO A 106 -32.65 -25.28 -4.70
CA PRO A 106 -32.67 -25.97 -5.96
C PRO A 106 -31.56 -25.43 -6.86
N PRO A 107 -30.94 -26.27 -7.71
CA PRO A 107 -29.88 -25.84 -8.62
C PRO A 107 -30.41 -24.73 -9.54
N HIS A 108 -29.90 -23.51 -9.38
CA HIS A 108 -30.26 -22.39 -10.23
C HIS A 108 -29.70 -22.59 -11.65
N PRO A 109 -30.53 -22.51 -12.72
CA PRO A 109 -30.10 -22.73 -14.10
C PRO A 109 -29.54 -21.47 -14.79
N PHE A 110 -29.24 -20.39 -14.05
CA PHE A 110 -28.74 -19.14 -14.64
C PHE A 110 -27.28 -18.86 -14.28
N GLY A 111 -26.39 -19.44 -15.09
CA GLY A 111 -25.54 -18.70 -16.02
C GLY A 111 -24.98 -17.32 -15.63
N GLY A 112 -24.47 -17.15 -14.41
CA GLY A 112 -23.45 -16.14 -14.16
C GLY A 112 -22.17 -16.58 -14.87
N LYS A 113 -21.65 -15.75 -15.78
CA LYS A 113 -20.40 -15.99 -16.52
C LYS A 113 -19.22 -16.08 -15.55
N ASN A 114 -19.05 -17.22 -14.90
CA ASN A 114 -17.79 -17.61 -14.31
C ASN A 114 -16.82 -17.72 -15.49
N VAL A 115 -15.83 -16.84 -15.52
CA VAL A 115 -14.69 -16.95 -16.43
C VAL A 115 -14.00 -18.28 -16.08
N HIS A 116 -14.40 -19.34 -16.78
CA HIS A 116 -13.73 -20.62 -16.75
C HIS A 116 -12.38 -20.41 -17.40
N VAL A 117 -11.35 -20.16 -16.59
CA VAL A 117 -9.98 -20.29 -17.05
C VAL A 117 -9.71 -21.77 -17.17
N ASN A 118 -9.78 -22.29 -18.40
CA ASN A 118 -9.47 -23.69 -18.71
C ASN A 118 -7.97 -23.92 -18.52
N ILE A 119 -7.57 -24.44 -17.35
CA ILE A 119 -6.17 -24.69 -16.97
C ILE A 119 -5.57 -25.92 -17.71
N GLY A 120 -6.40 -26.69 -18.43
CA GLY A 120 -5.98 -27.92 -19.12
C GLY A 120 -5.20 -27.75 -20.43
N ASN A 121 -5.00 -26.53 -20.91
CA ASN A 121 -4.20 -26.24 -22.10
C ASN A 121 -3.32 -25.02 -21.83
N MET A 122 -2.27 -25.21 -21.01
CA MET A 122 -1.36 -24.11 -20.69
C MET A 122 -0.59 -23.71 -21.96
N PRO A 123 -0.72 -22.47 -22.42
CA PRO A 123 0.16 -21.95 -23.45
C PRO A 123 1.59 -21.84 -22.92
N ASP A 124 2.56 -21.77 -23.84
CA ASP A 124 3.98 -21.69 -23.53
C ASP A 124 4.29 -20.54 -22.53
N LEU A 125 5.31 -20.69 -21.70
CA LEU A 125 5.65 -19.74 -20.62
C LEU A 125 5.86 -18.30 -21.13
N GLN A 126 6.24 -18.16 -22.40
CA GLN A 126 6.36 -16.87 -23.07
C GLN A 126 5.00 -16.19 -23.33
N GLU A 127 3.98 -16.96 -23.68
CA GLU A 127 2.60 -16.47 -23.85
C GLU A 127 1.95 -16.12 -22.51
N LEU A 128 2.25 -16.86 -21.43
CA LEU A 128 1.81 -16.51 -20.07
C LEU A 128 2.37 -15.16 -19.60
N ARG A 129 3.63 -14.85 -19.93
CA ARG A 129 4.21 -13.53 -19.64
C ARG A 129 3.49 -12.42 -20.41
N GLY A 130 3.15 -12.67 -21.68
CA GLY A 130 2.36 -11.75 -22.50
C GLY A 130 0.93 -11.58 -21.98
N LEU A 131 0.30 -12.66 -21.52
CA LEU A 131 -1.03 -12.64 -20.92
C LEU A 131 -1.04 -11.86 -19.60
N GLY A 132 -0.03 -12.06 -18.74
CA GLY A 132 0.11 -11.27 -17.52
C GLY A 132 0.27 -9.78 -17.78
N GLN A 133 0.94 -9.40 -18.87
CA GLN A 133 1.05 -8.01 -19.29
C GLN A 133 -0.30 -7.46 -19.80
N LYS A 134 -1.01 -8.22 -20.65
CA LYS A 134 -2.36 -7.84 -21.12
C LYS A 134 -3.38 -7.72 -19.99
N ILE A 135 -3.33 -8.59 -18.99
CA ILE A 135 -4.20 -8.51 -17.82
C ILE A 135 -3.90 -7.23 -17.03
N ARG A 136 -2.62 -6.90 -16.81
CA ARG A 136 -2.24 -5.64 -16.13
C ARG A 136 -2.69 -4.41 -16.91
N GLU A 137 -2.51 -4.40 -18.24
CA GLU A 137 -2.97 -3.32 -19.11
C GLU A 137 -4.50 -3.17 -19.06
N GLN A 138 -5.24 -4.28 -19.15
CA GLN A 138 -6.71 -4.28 -19.13
C GLN A 138 -7.28 -3.90 -17.76
N VAL A 139 -6.65 -4.32 -16.66
CA VAL A 139 -7.02 -3.90 -15.30
C VAL A 139 -6.75 -2.41 -15.12
N MET A 140 -5.59 -1.90 -15.55
CA MET A 140 -5.29 -0.46 -15.48
C MET A 140 -6.23 0.36 -16.33
N GLU A 141 -6.56 -0.10 -17.54
CA GLU A 141 -7.53 0.55 -18.42
C GLU A 141 -8.94 0.57 -17.79
N GLN A 142 -9.37 -0.55 -17.19
CA GLN A 142 -10.65 -0.63 -16.50
C GLN A 142 -10.69 0.30 -15.29
N VAL A 143 -9.63 0.31 -14.46
CA VAL A 143 -9.49 1.22 -13.33
C VAL A 143 -9.51 2.68 -13.78
N MET A 144 -8.83 3.04 -14.89
CA MET A 144 -8.89 4.39 -15.43
C MET A 144 -10.29 4.76 -15.94
N ARG A 145 -11.00 3.85 -16.60
CA ARG A 145 -12.39 4.10 -17.02
C ARG A 145 -13.33 4.25 -15.83
N ASP A 146 -13.22 3.38 -14.84
CA ASP A 146 -14.06 3.42 -13.64
C ASP A 146 -13.75 4.68 -12.82
N ARG A 147 -12.47 5.06 -12.73
CA ARG A 147 -12.03 6.33 -12.14
C ARG A 147 -12.64 7.52 -12.88
N ASP A 148 -12.52 7.61 -14.19
CA ASP A 148 -13.09 8.71 -14.98
C ASP A 148 -14.62 8.76 -14.84
N HIS A 149 -15.27 7.60 -14.78
CA HIS A 149 -16.70 7.50 -14.55
C HIS A 149 -17.10 8.04 -13.17
N ILE A 150 -16.40 7.62 -12.12
CA ILE A 150 -16.62 8.09 -10.74
C ILE A 150 -16.35 9.60 -10.66
N MET A 151 -15.24 10.08 -11.22
CA MET A 151 -14.89 11.50 -11.19
C MET A 151 -15.92 12.38 -11.91
N ARG A 152 -16.46 11.92 -13.05
CA ARG A 152 -17.57 12.60 -13.74
C ARG A 152 -18.87 12.63 -12.93
N GLN A 153 -19.11 11.62 -12.09
CA GLN A 153 -20.29 11.58 -11.21
C GLN A 153 -20.12 12.47 -9.98
N CYS A 154 -18.94 12.47 -9.37
CA CYS A 154 -18.70 13.16 -8.10
C CYS A 154 -18.36 14.66 -8.26
N ILE A 155 -17.79 15.06 -9.40
CA ILE A 155 -17.31 16.42 -9.64
C ILE A 155 -18.00 17.00 -10.88
N PRO A 156 -19.05 17.83 -10.72
CA PRO A 156 -19.70 18.52 -11.82
C PRO A 156 -18.69 19.40 -12.58
N GLY A 157 -18.44 19.10 -13.86
CA GLY A 157 -17.49 19.83 -14.71
C GLY A 157 -16.15 19.12 -14.94
N TRP A 158 -15.91 17.95 -14.32
CA TRP A 158 -14.72 17.14 -14.57
C TRP A 158 -14.68 16.68 -16.04
N GLY A 159 -13.63 17.08 -16.76
CA GLY A 159 -13.43 16.76 -18.18
C GLY A 159 -14.01 17.76 -19.19
N GLN A 160 -14.66 18.86 -18.76
CA GLN A 160 -15.12 19.92 -19.68
C GLN A 160 -14.10 21.06 -19.90
N ALA A 161 -13.02 21.07 -19.13
CA ALA A 161 -11.99 22.12 -19.23
C ALA A 161 -11.05 21.95 -20.43
N GLU A 162 -10.91 20.74 -20.99
CA GLU A 162 -9.96 20.45 -22.07
C GLU A 162 -10.46 20.82 -23.48
N ASP A 163 -11.78 20.99 -23.68
CA ASP A 163 -12.34 21.45 -24.97
C ASP A 163 -12.39 22.98 -25.10
N ARG A 164 -11.99 23.73 -24.06
CA ARG A 164 -11.65 25.16 -24.20
C ARG A 164 -10.19 25.29 -24.59
N ALA A 165 -9.94 25.14 -25.89
CA ALA A 165 -8.67 25.54 -26.50
C ALA A 165 -8.32 26.97 -26.04
N PRO A 166 -7.16 27.18 -25.37
CA PRO A 166 -6.67 28.53 -25.12
C PRO A 166 -6.18 29.09 -26.46
N GLU A 167 -6.99 29.93 -27.09
CA GLU A 167 -6.50 30.85 -28.12
C GLU A 167 -5.40 31.72 -27.51
N ALA A 168 -4.17 31.46 -27.97
CA ALA A 168 -3.10 32.42 -28.20
C ALA A 168 -2.86 33.50 -27.12
N HIS A 169 -1.97 33.21 -26.19
CA HIS A 169 -0.99 34.19 -25.73
C HIS A 169 0.40 33.55 -25.62
N HIS A 170 1.11 33.50 -26.76
CA HIS A 170 2.57 33.50 -26.74
C HIS A 170 3.02 34.83 -26.12
N HIS A 171 3.52 34.77 -24.88
CA HIS A 171 4.43 35.78 -24.37
C HIS A 171 5.79 35.09 -24.23
N GLU A 172 6.70 35.49 -25.11
CA GLU A 172 8.13 35.24 -25.00
C GLU A 172 8.60 35.61 -23.58
N ASN A 173 9.08 34.63 -22.83
CA ASN A 173 9.85 34.87 -21.62
C ASN A 173 11.17 34.12 -21.72
N GLU A 174 11.99 34.55 -22.68
CA GLU A 174 13.42 34.22 -22.80
C GLU A 174 14.21 34.97 -21.71
N ALA A 175 13.97 34.60 -20.45
CA ALA A 175 14.74 35.09 -19.32
C ALA A 175 16.04 34.28 -19.18
N HIS A 176 17.08 34.86 -19.78
CA HIS A 176 18.51 34.73 -19.48
C HIS A 176 18.85 33.99 -18.18
N HIS A 177 19.45 32.80 -18.30
CA HIS A 177 20.21 32.19 -17.20
C HIS A 177 21.61 32.85 -17.15
N PRO A 178 22.02 33.47 -16.03
CA PRO A 178 23.39 33.96 -15.88
C PRO A 178 24.38 32.78 -15.80
N PRO A 179 25.59 32.92 -16.36
CA PRO A 179 26.62 31.88 -16.30
C PRO A 179 27.06 31.62 -14.86
N HIS A 180 27.16 30.35 -14.47
CA HIS A 180 27.73 29.94 -13.19
C HIS A 180 29.20 30.38 -13.06
N PRO A 181 29.61 30.97 -11.93
CA PRO A 181 31.01 31.29 -11.67
C PRO A 181 31.84 30.00 -11.47
N PRO A 182 33.14 29.99 -11.85
CA PRO A 182 34.02 28.85 -11.67
C PRO A 182 34.27 28.56 -10.18
N HIS A 183 34.25 27.27 -9.81
CA HIS A 183 34.59 26.81 -8.47
C HIS A 183 36.07 27.14 -8.13
N PRO A 184 36.37 27.70 -6.96
CA PRO A 184 37.75 27.89 -6.50
C PRO A 184 38.43 26.53 -6.24
N PRO A 185 39.75 26.44 -6.41
CA PRO A 185 40.52 25.22 -6.14
C PRO A 185 40.41 24.82 -4.66
N GLN A 186 40.11 23.55 -4.41
CA GLN A 186 40.11 23.00 -3.06
C GLN A 186 41.53 23.02 -2.47
N PRO A 187 41.71 23.46 -1.21
CA PRO A 187 43.01 23.40 -0.54
C PRO A 187 43.45 21.94 -0.32
N PRO A 188 44.76 21.68 -0.25
CA PRO A 188 45.29 20.34 -0.02
C PRO A 188 44.84 19.80 1.35
N ILE A 189 44.35 18.56 1.33
CA ILE A 189 43.91 17.83 2.52
C ILE A 189 45.14 17.53 3.39
N PRO A 190 45.17 17.93 4.68
CA PRO A 190 46.27 17.60 5.58
C PRO A 190 46.38 16.08 5.81
N PRO A 191 47.59 15.55 6.03
CA PRO A 191 47.81 14.13 6.28
C PRO A 191 47.09 13.69 7.57
N GLN A 192 46.28 12.64 7.48
CA GLN A 192 45.57 12.09 8.64
C GLN A 192 46.56 11.44 9.63
N PRO A 193 46.39 11.66 10.94
CA PRO A 193 47.21 11.00 11.95
C PRO A 193 46.99 9.47 11.95
N PRO A 194 48.00 8.68 12.35
CA PRO A 194 47.90 7.23 12.40
C PRO A 194 46.83 6.82 13.42
N MET A 195 45.87 5.99 12.97
CA MET A 195 44.79 5.50 13.83
C MET A 195 45.32 4.59 14.95
N PRO A 196 44.76 4.67 16.16
CA PRO A 196 45.07 3.72 17.22
C PRO A 196 44.62 2.30 16.86
N PRO A 197 45.31 1.25 17.35
CA PRO A 197 44.93 -0.14 17.12
C PRO A 197 43.58 -0.43 17.75
N HIS A 198 42.59 -0.78 16.92
CA HIS A 198 41.27 -1.21 17.39
C HIS A 198 41.37 -2.52 18.16
N ALA A 199 41.06 -2.47 19.46
CA ALA A 199 40.77 -3.67 20.24
C ALA A 199 39.49 -4.31 19.68
N GLY A 200 39.61 -5.53 19.15
CA GLY A 200 38.49 -6.26 18.56
C GLY A 200 37.41 -6.58 19.61
N PRO A 201 36.11 -6.40 19.28
CA PRO A 201 35.04 -6.79 20.19
C PRO A 201 34.98 -8.31 20.30
N ALA A 202 35.31 -8.83 21.49
CA ALA A 202 35.21 -10.24 21.80
C ALA A 202 33.75 -10.64 22.06
N ASN A 203 33.26 -11.63 21.31
CA ASN A 203 32.11 -12.50 21.62
C ASN A 203 30.72 -11.83 21.71
N ALA A 204 30.30 -11.08 20.69
CA ALA A 204 28.87 -11.04 20.37
C ALA A 204 28.52 -12.35 19.64
N PRO A 205 27.44 -13.08 20.02
CA PRO A 205 26.94 -14.17 19.19
C PRO A 205 26.69 -13.62 17.78
N ASP A 206 27.11 -14.38 16.78
CA ASP A 206 27.15 -13.94 15.39
C ASP A 206 25.72 -13.61 14.93
N THR A 207 25.34 -12.34 14.99
CA THR A 207 23.99 -11.85 14.67
C THR A 207 23.59 -12.24 13.25
N ALA A 208 24.58 -12.46 12.37
CA ALA A 208 24.37 -12.96 11.03
C ALA A 208 23.86 -14.42 11.02
N GLU A 209 24.36 -15.28 11.91
CA GLU A 209 23.92 -16.67 12.02
C GLU A 209 22.47 -16.76 12.52
N VAL A 210 22.12 -15.94 13.53
CA VAL A 210 20.75 -15.86 14.04
C VAL A 210 19.79 -15.34 12.96
N ALA A 211 20.16 -14.28 12.23
CA ALA A 211 19.34 -13.76 11.14
C ALA A 211 19.13 -14.80 10.02
N ALA A 212 20.19 -15.50 9.62
CA ALA A 212 20.11 -16.55 8.59
C ALA A 212 19.17 -17.70 9.01
N ARG A 213 19.19 -18.08 10.30
CA ARG A 213 18.28 -19.09 10.85
C ARG A 213 16.82 -18.62 10.78
N ILE A 214 16.51 -17.41 11.26
CA ILE A 214 15.12 -16.90 11.24
C ILE A 214 14.61 -16.78 9.79
N GLU A 215 15.48 -16.41 8.83
CA GLU A 215 15.09 -16.29 7.42
C GLU A 215 14.76 -17.65 6.80
N SER A 216 15.52 -18.68 7.16
CA SER A 216 15.26 -20.06 6.76
C SER A 216 13.92 -20.55 7.32
N GLU A 217 13.67 -20.32 8.61
CA GLU A 217 12.41 -20.69 9.26
C GLU A 217 11.21 -19.95 8.64
N HIS A 218 11.33 -18.65 8.37
CA HIS A 218 10.27 -17.87 7.71
C HIS A 218 9.93 -18.40 6.30
N ARG A 219 10.95 -18.77 5.52
CA ARG A 219 10.75 -19.41 4.20
C ARG A 219 10.04 -20.75 4.32
N SER A 220 10.40 -21.55 5.32
CA SER A 220 9.75 -22.85 5.57
C SER A 220 8.27 -22.67 5.92
N ILE A 221 7.94 -21.78 6.86
CA ILE A 221 6.54 -21.50 7.26
C ILE A 221 5.73 -20.99 6.06
N SER A 222 6.31 -20.10 5.25
CA SER A 222 5.64 -19.57 4.05
C SER A 222 5.29 -20.68 3.05
N GLN A 223 6.18 -21.66 2.86
CA GLN A 223 5.92 -22.83 2.01
C GLN A 223 4.82 -23.72 2.59
N GLN A 224 4.79 -23.91 3.91
CA GLN A 224 3.77 -24.70 4.58
C GLN A 224 2.39 -24.04 4.50
N LEU A 225 2.30 -22.73 4.74
CA LEU A 225 1.06 -21.96 4.58
C LEU A 225 0.49 -22.10 3.16
N HIS A 226 1.34 -22.00 2.14
CA HIS A 226 0.92 -22.19 0.75
C HIS A 226 0.42 -23.62 0.50
N ALA A 227 1.10 -24.63 1.04
CA ALA A 227 0.68 -26.03 0.91
C ALA A 227 -0.68 -26.31 1.57
N VAL A 228 -0.91 -25.79 2.79
CA VAL A 228 -2.20 -25.91 3.50
C VAL A 228 -3.31 -25.18 2.75
N ALA A 229 -3.05 -23.97 2.25
CA ALA A 229 -4.00 -23.22 1.45
C ALA A 229 -4.39 -23.97 0.16
N GLU A 230 -3.42 -24.59 -0.52
CA GLU A 230 -3.69 -25.38 -1.72
C GLU A 230 -4.45 -26.67 -1.40
N GLN A 231 -4.20 -27.30 -0.25
CA GLN A 231 -4.99 -28.44 0.22
C GLN A 231 -6.44 -28.03 0.49
N LEU A 232 -6.69 -26.93 1.20
CA LEU A 232 -8.03 -26.41 1.46
C LEU A 232 -8.83 -26.09 0.18
N ARG A 233 -8.15 -25.77 -0.93
CA ARG A 233 -8.78 -25.56 -2.24
C ARG A 233 -9.25 -26.86 -2.90
N ARG A 234 -8.75 -28.02 -2.48
CA ARG A 234 -9.18 -29.31 -3.02
C ARG A 234 -10.59 -29.64 -2.54
N SER A 235 -11.45 -30.02 -3.48
CA SER A 235 -12.88 -30.25 -3.23
C SER A 235 -13.19 -31.62 -2.61
N ASP A 236 -12.22 -32.53 -2.52
CA ASP A 236 -12.34 -33.89 -2.01
C ASP A 236 -12.14 -34.01 -0.49
N LEU A 237 -11.94 -32.90 0.22
CA LEU A 237 -11.79 -32.88 1.67
C LEU A 237 -13.12 -33.00 2.41
N ASN A 238 -13.17 -33.92 3.37
CA ASN A 238 -14.27 -34.01 4.33
C ASN A 238 -14.21 -32.89 5.38
N ASP A 239 -15.31 -32.67 6.10
CA ASP A 239 -15.42 -31.57 7.05
C ASP A 239 -14.40 -31.65 8.19
N ALA A 240 -14.08 -32.85 8.67
CA ALA A 240 -13.07 -33.04 9.73
C ALA A 240 -11.67 -32.63 9.25
N GLN A 241 -11.30 -32.99 8.02
CA GLN A 241 -10.02 -32.60 7.42
C GLN A 241 -9.95 -31.09 7.17
N ARG A 242 -11.06 -30.45 6.80
CA ARG A 242 -11.12 -28.98 6.64
C ARG A 242 -10.89 -28.25 7.94
N VAL A 243 -11.47 -28.74 9.04
CA VAL A 243 -11.25 -28.19 10.39
C VAL A 243 -9.79 -28.34 10.80
N GLU A 244 -9.21 -29.54 10.60
CA GLU A 244 -7.79 -29.77 10.93
C GLU A 244 -6.85 -28.86 10.14
N LEU A 245 -7.09 -28.67 8.83
CA LEU A 245 -6.31 -27.75 8.01
C LEU A 245 -6.49 -26.28 8.40
N ALA A 246 -7.69 -25.89 8.83
CA ALA A 246 -7.94 -24.54 9.34
C ALA A 246 -7.19 -24.28 10.66
N ASP A 247 -7.16 -25.27 11.55
CA ASP A 247 -6.39 -25.20 12.80
C ASP A 247 -4.88 -25.12 12.52
N GLN A 248 -4.37 -25.92 11.57
CA GLN A 248 -2.97 -25.86 11.11
C GLN A 248 -2.62 -24.48 10.52
N LEU A 249 -3.51 -23.90 9.70
CA LEU A 249 -3.32 -22.55 9.17
C LEU A 249 -3.23 -21.50 10.28
N GLY A 250 -4.07 -21.64 11.32
CA GLY A 250 -4.04 -20.80 12.51
C GLY A 250 -2.72 -20.89 13.26
N GLN A 251 -2.19 -22.10 13.46
CA GLN A 251 -0.91 -22.33 14.14
C GLN A 251 0.26 -21.73 13.36
N LEU A 252 0.36 -21.99 12.05
CA LEU A 252 1.43 -21.46 11.20
C LEU A 252 1.42 -19.93 11.13
N SER A 253 0.24 -19.31 11.14
CA SER A 253 0.10 -17.86 11.20
C SER A 253 0.65 -17.26 12.51
N GLN A 254 0.37 -17.91 13.65
CA GLN A 254 0.92 -17.50 14.95
C GLN A 254 2.45 -17.64 15.00
N GLU A 255 2.99 -18.73 14.45
CA GLU A 255 4.44 -18.93 14.36
C GLU A 255 5.12 -17.88 13.48
N GLN A 256 4.52 -17.53 12.33
CA GLN A 256 5.02 -16.47 11.47
C GLN A 256 5.06 -15.12 12.20
N ALA A 257 4.01 -14.80 12.97
CA ALA A 257 3.96 -13.58 13.77
C ALA A 257 5.07 -13.57 14.84
N ARG A 258 5.33 -14.70 15.50
CA ARG A 258 6.40 -14.84 16.50
C ARG A 258 7.78 -14.64 15.88
N LEU A 259 8.08 -15.29 14.74
CA LEU A 259 9.36 -15.10 14.05
C LEU A 259 9.56 -13.66 13.56
N SER A 260 8.47 -13.00 13.15
CA SER A 260 8.52 -11.60 12.74
C SER A 260 8.89 -10.67 13.90
N GLN A 261 8.42 -10.97 15.12
CA GLN A 261 8.82 -10.25 16.33
C GLN A 261 10.28 -10.50 16.68
N GLU A 262 10.73 -11.76 16.65
CA GLU A 262 12.13 -12.13 16.90
C GLU A 262 13.08 -11.45 15.90
N TRP A 263 12.69 -11.38 14.62
CA TRP A 263 13.44 -10.64 13.60
C TRP A 263 13.55 -9.14 13.94
N ALA A 264 12.46 -8.53 14.40
CA ALA A 264 12.45 -7.13 14.79
C ALA A 264 13.40 -6.86 15.97
N GLU A 265 13.46 -7.77 16.93
CA GLU A 265 14.38 -7.71 18.08
C GLU A 265 15.85 -7.85 17.63
N VAL A 266 16.16 -8.82 16.77
CA VAL A 266 17.53 -9.00 16.22
C VAL A 266 17.96 -7.78 15.43
N ARG A 267 17.08 -7.19 14.63
CA ARG A 267 17.37 -5.95 13.89
C ARG A 267 17.60 -4.77 14.84
N ALA A 268 16.77 -4.63 15.88
CA ALA A 268 16.93 -3.58 16.89
C ALA A 268 18.25 -3.72 17.67
N ALA A 269 18.71 -4.95 17.92
CA ALA A 269 19.98 -5.22 18.59
C ALA A 269 21.21 -5.00 17.67
N GLY A 270 21.05 -5.23 16.36
CA GLY A 270 22.12 -5.11 15.37
C GLY A 270 22.34 -3.70 14.82
N GLU A 271 21.37 -2.79 14.92
CA GLU A 271 21.59 -1.40 14.54
C GLU A 271 22.49 -0.70 15.58
N PRO A 272 23.70 -0.26 15.20
CA PRO A 272 24.55 0.52 16.10
C PRO A 272 23.80 1.81 16.40
N SER A 273 23.23 1.89 17.59
CA SER A 273 22.40 2.98 18.07
C SER A 273 22.93 4.32 17.56
N GLN A 274 22.15 5.02 16.73
CA GLN A 274 22.52 6.34 16.18
C GLN A 274 22.95 7.32 17.29
N GLN A 275 22.50 7.07 18.52
CA GLN A 275 22.91 7.78 19.73
C GLN A 275 24.42 7.71 20.02
N ALA A 276 25.12 6.66 19.57
CA ALA A 276 26.58 6.58 19.64
C ALA A 276 27.28 7.41 18.55
N LYS A 277 26.63 7.60 17.38
CA LYS A 277 27.15 8.45 16.31
C LYS A 277 27.01 9.94 16.65
N ASP A 278 25.93 10.34 17.30
CA ASP A 278 25.71 11.74 17.69
C ASP A 278 26.70 12.21 18.77
N LYS A 279 27.02 11.36 19.75
CA LYS A 279 28.05 11.68 20.78
C LYS A 279 29.45 11.88 20.19
N ASN A 280 29.79 11.18 19.11
CA ASN A 280 31.07 11.35 18.42
C ASN A 280 31.10 12.66 17.61
N LYS A 281 29.94 13.10 17.10
CA LYS A 281 29.80 14.35 16.33
C LYS A 281 29.98 15.59 17.20
N ASP A 282 29.45 15.58 18.43
CA ASP A 282 29.63 16.69 19.37
C ASP A 282 31.07 16.77 19.90
N THR A 283 31.74 15.62 20.07
CA THR A 283 33.16 15.59 20.49
C THR A 283 34.09 16.15 19.40
N GLN A 284 33.75 16.00 18.11
CA GLN A 284 34.52 16.55 16.99
C GLN A 284 34.27 18.04 16.72
N ARG A 285 33.26 18.66 17.35
CA ARG A 285 33.01 20.12 17.22
C ARG A 285 33.77 20.99 18.23
N LEU A 286 34.44 20.38 19.21
CA LEU A 286 35.18 21.09 20.26
C LEU A 286 36.71 21.13 20.06
N VAL A 287 37.22 20.59 18.95
CA VAL A 287 38.65 20.62 18.58
C VAL A 287 38.84 21.47 17.33
#